data_AF-A0A445FDB0-F1
#
_entry.id   AF-A0A445FDB0-F1
#
_cell.length_a   1.000
_cell.length_b   1.000
_cell.length_c   1.000
_cell.angle_alpha   90.00
_cell.angle_beta   90.00
_cell.angle_gamma   90.00
#
_symmetry.space_group_name_H-M   'P 1'
#
loop_
_entity.id
_entity.type
_entity.pdbx_description
1 polymer ?
#
loop_
_entity_poly.entity_id
_entity_poly.type
_entity_poly.pdbx_seq_one_letter_code
_entity_poly.pdbx_strand_id
1 'polypeptide(L)'
;MKLSDDVDLERIAKDTHGYVGADLAALCTEVALQCIREKMDVIDLEDESIDAEVLNSMAISNEHFHTALGTSNPSALRETVVEVPNVSWEDIGGLENVKRELQETVQYPVEHPEKFEKFGCGKTLLAKAIANECQANFISVKGPELLTMWFGESEANVREIFDKAKQSAPCVLFFDELDSIATQVAAIPRDIKSQEKEIGEEDNKLC
;
A
#
# COMPACT_ATOMS: atom_id res chain seq x y z
N MET A 1 -14.64 16.82 -16.12
CA MET A 1 -15.99 16.29 -15.84
C MET A 1 -16.34 16.58 -14.39
N LYS A 2 -17.63 16.68 -14.09
CA LYS A 2 -18.10 16.90 -12.72
C LYS A 2 -18.20 15.54 -12.01
N LEU A 3 -17.99 15.52 -10.71
CA LEU A 3 -18.40 14.39 -9.88
C LEU A 3 -19.89 14.54 -9.58
N SER A 4 -20.62 13.44 -9.55
CA SER A 4 -22.00 13.44 -9.03
C SER A 4 -21.99 13.38 -7.50
N ASP A 5 -23.13 13.73 -6.91
CA ASP A 5 -23.27 13.85 -5.45
C ASP A 5 -23.20 12.48 -4.72
N ASP A 6 -23.32 11.36 -5.43
CA ASP A 6 -23.21 10.00 -4.89
C ASP A 6 -21.77 9.48 -4.77
N VAL A 7 -20.77 10.25 -5.22
CA VAL A 7 -19.36 9.85 -5.13
C VAL A 7 -18.85 10.00 -3.71
N ASP A 8 -18.52 8.87 -3.10
CA ASP A 8 -17.89 8.80 -1.77
C ASP A 8 -16.37 8.68 -1.91
N LEU A 9 -15.68 9.82 -1.83
CA LEU A 9 -14.21 9.88 -1.93
C LEU A 9 -13.51 9.23 -0.72
N GLU A 10 -14.13 9.21 0.47
CA GLU A 10 -13.53 8.56 1.64
C GLU A 10 -13.51 7.05 1.48
N ARG A 11 -14.59 6.48 0.93
CA ARG A 11 -14.64 5.06 0.59
C ARG A 11 -13.63 4.69 -0.50
N ILE A 12 -13.57 5.47 -1.58
CA ILE A 12 -12.58 5.25 -2.65
C ILE A 12 -11.15 5.33 -2.10
N ALA A 13 -10.86 6.25 -1.18
CA ALA A 13 -9.56 6.34 -0.53
C ALA A 13 -9.22 5.09 0.31
N LYS A 14 -10.21 4.48 0.99
CA LYS A 14 -10.03 3.22 1.72
C LYS A 14 -9.77 2.04 0.77
N ASP A 15 -10.46 2.01 -0.36
CA ASP A 15 -10.40 0.92 -1.33
C ASP A 15 -9.15 0.99 -2.25
N THR A 16 -8.46 2.13 -2.29
CA THR A 16 -7.24 2.35 -3.10
C THR A 16 -5.95 2.16 -2.31
N HIS A 17 -5.96 1.28 -1.31
CA HIS A 17 -4.74 0.94 -0.57
C HIS A 17 -3.65 0.38 -1.52
N GLY A 18 -2.42 0.90 -1.41
CA GLY A 18 -1.30 0.50 -2.27
C GLY A 18 -1.25 1.18 -3.64
N TYR A 19 -2.21 2.04 -3.99
CA TYR A 19 -2.12 2.85 -5.21
C TYR A 19 -1.11 3.98 -5.01
N VAL A 20 -0.19 4.15 -5.97
CA VAL A 20 0.67 5.35 -6.01
C VAL A 20 0.00 6.47 -6.80
N GLY A 21 0.54 7.68 -6.74
CA GLY A 21 -0.04 8.84 -7.46
C GLY A 21 -0.24 8.60 -8.96
N ALA A 22 0.62 7.80 -9.59
CA ALA A 22 0.46 7.38 -10.99
C ALA A 22 -0.73 6.41 -11.19
N ASP A 23 -0.96 5.50 -10.25
CA ASP A 23 -2.08 4.56 -10.29
C ASP A 23 -3.41 5.28 -10.08
N LEU A 24 -3.45 6.25 -9.17
CA LEU A 24 -4.63 7.09 -8.96
C LEU A 24 -4.93 7.95 -10.21
N ALA A 25 -3.90 8.49 -10.86
CA ALA A 25 -4.07 9.22 -12.11
C ALA A 25 -4.61 8.31 -13.24
N ALA A 26 -4.10 7.08 -13.34
CA ALA A 26 -4.59 6.08 -14.29
C ALA A 26 -6.04 5.67 -13.98
N LEU A 27 -6.37 5.44 -12.71
CA LEU A 27 -7.72 5.14 -12.24
C LEU A 27 -8.69 6.26 -12.63
N CYS A 28 -8.37 7.51 -12.33
CA CYS A 28 -9.19 8.67 -12.70
C CYS A 28 -9.37 8.79 -14.23
N THR A 29 -8.36 8.42 -15.01
CA THR A 29 -8.43 8.42 -16.48
C THR A 29 -9.39 7.34 -16.98
N GLU A 30 -9.32 6.13 -16.42
CA GLU A 30 -10.23 5.03 -16.76
C GLU A 30 -11.69 5.36 -16.39
N VAL A 31 -11.90 5.91 -15.20
CA VAL A 31 -13.22 6.39 -14.74
C VAL A 31 -13.81 7.43 -15.71
N ALA A 32 -13.00 8.40 -16.14
CA ALA A 32 -13.43 9.39 -17.12
C ALA A 32 -13.75 8.76 -18.48
N LEU A 33 -12.95 7.79 -18.93
CA LEU A 33 -13.20 7.07 -20.19
C LEU A 33 -14.48 6.24 -20.14
N GLN A 34 -14.82 5.63 -19.01
CA GLN A 34 -16.10 4.93 -18.85
C GLN A 34 -17.29 5.88 -18.97
N CYS A 35 -17.22 7.03 -18.29
CA CYS A 35 -18.26 8.06 -18.40
C CYS A 35 -18.44 8.54 -19.86
N ILE A 36 -17.35 8.64 -20.64
CA ILE A 36 -17.42 8.99 -22.07
C ILE A 36 -18.08 7.87 -22.87
N ARG A 37 -17.68 6.61 -22.64
CA ARG A 37 -18.21 5.44 -23.36
C ARG A 37 -19.72 5.30 -23.23
N GLU A 38 -20.27 5.57 -22.04
CA GLU A 38 -21.72 5.57 -21.82
C GLU A 38 -22.48 6.62 -22.63
N LYS A 39 -21.79 7.69 -23.04
CA LYS A 39 -22.37 8.79 -23.82
C LYS A 39 -21.97 8.74 -25.30
N MET A 40 -21.20 7.74 -25.75
CA MET A 40 -20.75 7.63 -27.13
C MET A 40 -21.90 7.57 -28.14
N ASP A 41 -23.05 7.00 -27.78
CA ASP A 41 -24.22 6.95 -28.66
C ASP A 41 -24.85 8.33 -28.91
N VAL A 42 -24.53 9.31 -28.05
CA VAL A 42 -25.07 10.67 -28.08
C VAL A 42 -24.02 11.68 -28.58
N ILE A 43 -22.75 11.27 -28.63
CA ILE A 43 -21.65 12.11 -29.11
C ILE A 43 -21.52 11.86 -30.61
N ASP A 44 -21.77 12.91 -31.41
CA ASP A 44 -21.44 12.86 -32.83
C ASP A 44 -19.91 12.92 -32.99
N LEU A 45 -19.34 11.87 -33.58
CA LEU A 45 -17.90 11.75 -33.81
C LEU A 45 -17.44 12.47 -35.08
N GLU A 46 -18.37 12.90 -35.93
CA GLU A 46 -18.10 13.67 -37.15
C GLU A 46 -17.98 15.18 -36.88
N ASP A 47 -18.50 15.63 -35.75
CA ASP A 47 -18.44 17.04 -35.33
C ASP A 47 -17.12 17.35 -34.61
N GLU A 48 -16.53 18.52 -34.88
CA GLU A 48 -15.29 18.96 -34.22
C GLU A 48 -15.53 19.41 -32.77
N SER A 49 -16.80 19.57 -32.37
CA SER A 49 -17.17 20.06 -31.05
C SER A 49 -18.29 19.23 -30.41
N ILE A 50 -18.22 19.08 -29.09
CA ILE A 50 -19.26 18.39 -28.31
C ILE A 50 -20.24 19.44 -27.79
N ASP A 51 -21.54 19.19 -27.97
CA ASP A 51 -22.59 20.05 -27.46
C ASP A 51 -22.49 20.30 -25.95
N ALA A 52 -22.69 21.55 -25.56
CA ALA A 52 -22.62 21.98 -24.16
C ALA A 52 -23.65 21.23 -23.27
N GLU A 53 -24.78 20.79 -23.82
CA GLU A 53 -25.79 20.01 -23.12
C GLU A 53 -25.27 18.61 -22.77
N VAL A 54 -24.63 17.94 -23.74
CA VAL A 54 -23.99 16.63 -23.55
C VAL A 54 -22.85 16.74 -22.54
N LEU A 55 -21.98 17.76 -22.66
CA LEU A 55 -20.90 18.01 -21.71
C LEU A 55 -21.39 18.27 -20.28
N ASN A 56 -22.51 18.97 -20.12
CA ASN A 56 -23.10 19.21 -18.79
C ASN A 56 -23.77 17.96 -18.20
N SER A 57 -24.20 17.02 -19.04
CA SER A 57 -24.75 15.73 -18.62
C SER A 57 -23.69 14.70 -18.21
N MET A 58 -22.41 14.95 -18.52
CA MET A 58 -21.29 14.07 -18.14
C MET A 58 -20.92 14.28 -16.66
N ALA A 59 -21.38 13.37 -15.82
CA ALA A 59 -21.04 13.29 -14.41
C ALA A 59 -20.49 11.91 -14.07
N ILE A 60 -19.37 11.90 -13.35
CA ILE A 60 -18.75 10.68 -12.84
C ILE A 60 -19.49 10.27 -11.58
N SER A 61 -20.17 9.13 -11.63
CA SER A 61 -20.79 8.42 -10.50
C SER A 61 -19.87 7.41 -9.81
N ASN A 62 -20.36 6.90 -8.67
CA ASN A 62 -19.69 5.87 -7.89
C ASN A 62 -19.56 4.53 -8.67
N GLU A 63 -20.51 4.22 -9.56
CA GLU A 63 -20.46 3.00 -10.39
C GLU A 63 -19.25 2.98 -11.34
N HIS A 64 -18.86 4.14 -11.89
CA HIS A 64 -17.66 4.22 -12.73
C HIS A 64 -16.39 3.91 -11.93
N PHE A 65 -16.29 4.40 -10.70
CA PHE A 65 -15.18 4.06 -9.79
C PHE A 65 -15.17 2.57 -9.46
N HIS A 66 -16.33 2.00 -9.15
CA HIS A 66 -16.45 0.59 -8.81
C HIS A 66 -16.00 -0.32 -9.95
N THR A 67 -16.33 0.04 -11.19
CA THR A 67 -15.94 -0.70 -12.39
C THR A 67 -14.46 -0.51 -12.71
N ALA A 68 -13.94 0.71 -12.60
CA ALA A 68 -12.52 0.99 -12.84
C ALA A 68 -11.63 0.26 -11.82
N LEU A 69 -12.00 0.27 -10.54
CA LEU A 69 -11.29 -0.45 -9.47
C LEU A 69 -11.23 -1.97 -9.69
N GLY A 70 -12.26 -2.55 -10.31
CA GLY A 70 -12.28 -3.97 -10.65
C GLY A 70 -11.32 -4.36 -11.79
N THR A 71 -10.79 -3.38 -12.52
CA THR A 71 -9.89 -3.60 -13.67
C THR A 71 -8.50 -2.98 -13.49
N SER A 72 -8.32 -2.09 -12.52
CA SER A 72 -7.03 -1.47 -12.20
C SER A 72 -6.18 -2.36 -11.28
N ASN A 73 -4.92 -2.56 -11.66
CA ASN A 73 -3.95 -3.28 -10.84
C ASN A 73 -2.87 -2.31 -10.34
N PRO A 74 -2.69 -2.13 -9.01
CA PRO A 74 -1.73 -1.17 -8.45
C PRO A 74 -0.30 -1.47 -8.88
N SER A 75 0.43 -0.44 -9.29
CA SER A 75 1.83 -0.58 -9.67
C SER A 75 2.71 -1.00 -8.49
N ALA A 76 2.34 -0.64 -7.26
CA ALA A 76 3.07 -1.06 -6.05
C ALA A 76 2.95 -2.56 -5.75
N LEU A 77 1.91 -3.24 -6.28
CA LEU A 77 1.68 -4.67 -6.07
C LEU A 77 2.25 -5.55 -7.19
N ARG A 78 2.87 -4.95 -8.23
CA ARG A 78 3.43 -5.69 -9.37
C ARG A 78 4.67 -6.53 -9.04
N GLU A 79 5.32 -6.33 -7.91
CA GLU A 79 6.55 -7.07 -7.55
C GLU A 79 6.39 -8.00 -6.33
N THR A 80 5.23 -8.00 -5.66
CA THR A 80 4.91 -8.98 -4.63
C THR A 80 3.40 -9.10 -4.56
N VAL A 81 2.87 -10.26 -4.94
CA VAL A 81 1.44 -10.56 -4.85
C VAL A 81 1.06 -10.60 -3.38
N VAL A 82 0.70 -9.44 -2.82
CA VAL A 82 -0.02 -9.38 -1.55
C VAL A 82 -1.46 -9.69 -1.91
N GLU A 83 -1.84 -10.96 -1.81
CA GLU A 83 -3.25 -11.31 -1.78
C GLU A 83 -3.83 -10.62 -0.54
N VAL A 84 -4.67 -9.60 -0.75
CA VAL A 84 -5.53 -9.07 0.30
C VAL A 84 -6.70 -10.05 0.36
N PRO A 85 -6.80 -10.92 1.38
CA PRO A 85 -7.88 -11.87 1.46
C PRO A 85 -9.18 -11.09 1.69
N ASN A 86 -10.20 -11.35 0.89
CA ASN A 86 -11.53 -10.74 1.02
C ASN A 86 -12.46 -11.57 1.94
N VAL A 87 -11.90 -12.45 2.76
CA VAL A 87 -12.64 -13.36 3.63
C VAL A 87 -12.77 -12.72 5.01
N SER A 88 -14.01 -12.53 5.45
CA SER A 88 -14.34 -12.04 6.79
C SER A 88 -14.61 -13.19 7.76
N TRP A 89 -14.66 -12.89 9.06
CA TRP A 89 -15.03 -13.88 10.08
C TRP A 89 -16.44 -14.47 9.90
N GLU A 90 -17.31 -13.73 9.19
CA GLU A 90 -18.68 -14.11 8.86
C GLU A 90 -18.73 -15.15 7.74
N ASP A 91 -17.72 -15.17 6.86
CA ASP A 91 -17.60 -16.11 5.75
C ASP A 91 -17.07 -17.50 6.18
N ILE A 92 -16.56 -17.60 7.41
CA ILE A 92 -16.03 -18.85 7.97
C ILE A 92 -17.15 -19.53 8.77
N GLY A 93 -17.53 -20.76 8.44
CA GLY A 93 -18.53 -21.51 9.21
C GLY A 93 -17.94 -22.20 10.46
N GLY A 94 -18.53 -21.98 11.63
CA GLY A 94 -18.18 -22.71 12.88
C GLY A 94 -16.92 -22.20 13.58
N LEU A 95 -16.27 -23.07 14.37
CA LEU A 95 -15.02 -22.77 15.12
C LEU A 95 -15.11 -21.56 16.05
N GLU A 96 -16.29 -21.30 16.64
CA GLU A 96 -16.55 -20.07 17.41
C GLU A 96 -15.59 -19.83 18.58
N ASN A 97 -15.08 -20.89 19.21
CA ASN A 97 -14.07 -20.75 20.26
C ASN A 97 -12.72 -20.29 19.71
N VAL A 98 -12.29 -20.88 18.58
CA VAL A 98 -11.00 -20.57 17.94
C VAL A 98 -11.03 -19.19 17.30
N LYS A 99 -12.14 -18.82 16.64
CA LYS A 99 -12.34 -17.47 16.10
C LYS A 99 -12.22 -16.40 17.19
N ARG A 100 -12.91 -16.59 18.31
CA ARG A 100 -12.87 -15.67 19.45
C ARG A 100 -11.46 -15.55 20.02
N GLU A 101 -10.78 -16.67 20.20
CA GLU A 101 -9.41 -16.69 20.74
C GLU A 101 -8.41 -15.99 19.81
N LEU A 102 -8.52 -16.19 18.49
CA LEU A 102 -7.70 -15.48 17.49
C LEU A 102 -8.04 -13.99 17.43
N GLN A 103 -9.32 -13.61 17.52
CA GLN A 103 -9.73 -12.21 17.57
C GLN A 103 -9.15 -11.52 18.81
N GLU A 104 -9.31 -12.12 20.00
CA GLU A 104 -8.81 -11.56 21.25
C GLU A 104 -7.28 -11.50 21.32
N THR A 105 -6.60 -12.49 20.73
CA THR A 105 -5.13 -12.58 20.78
C THR A 105 -4.44 -11.77 19.68
N VAL A 106 -5.05 -11.66 18.49
CA VAL A 106 -4.39 -11.06 17.32
C VAL A 106 -5.02 -9.74 16.92
N GLN A 107 -6.36 -9.69 16.82
CA GLN A 107 -7.07 -8.53 16.33
C GLN A 107 -7.16 -7.42 17.40
N TYR A 108 -7.51 -7.77 18.65
CA TYR A 108 -7.66 -6.81 19.74
C TYR A 108 -6.38 -6.01 20.09
N PRO A 109 -5.17 -6.61 20.11
CA PRO A 109 -3.94 -5.85 20.35
C PRO A 109 -3.60 -4.86 19.22
N VAL A 110 -4.03 -5.16 17.99
CA VAL A 110 -3.84 -4.29 16.82
C VAL A 110 -4.86 -3.16 16.80
N GLU A 111 -6.11 -3.43 17.17
CA GLU A 111 -7.19 -2.44 17.23
C GLU A 111 -7.14 -1.53 18.46
N HIS A 112 -6.57 -2.02 19.58
CA HIS A 112 -6.46 -1.28 20.85
C HIS A 112 -5.02 -1.18 21.37
N PRO A 113 -4.07 -0.64 20.59
CA PRO A 113 -2.67 -0.58 20.98
C PRO A 113 -2.46 0.20 22.30
N GLU A 114 -3.29 1.19 22.62
CA GLU A 114 -3.24 1.99 23.85
C GLU A 114 -3.48 1.18 25.13
N LYS A 115 -4.25 0.08 25.04
CA LYS A 115 -4.51 -0.82 26.19
C LYS A 115 -3.34 -1.79 26.40
N PHE A 116 -2.61 -2.09 25.35
CA PHE A 116 -1.47 -3.03 25.35
C PHE A 116 -0.10 -2.32 25.39
N GLU A 117 -0.08 -0.98 25.37
CA GLU A 117 1.12 -0.15 25.42
C GLU A 117 1.94 -0.36 26.72
N LYS A 118 1.28 -0.71 27.83
CA LYS A 118 1.94 -1.11 29.08
C LYS A 118 2.59 -2.51 29.05
N PHE A 119 2.28 -3.33 28.05
CA PHE A 119 2.84 -4.68 27.85
C PHE A 119 3.97 -4.65 26.79
N GLY A 120 4.81 -3.62 26.84
CA GLY A 120 5.88 -3.30 25.88
C GLY A 120 6.94 -4.38 25.60
N CYS A 121 6.83 -5.59 26.16
CA CYS A 121 7.74 -6.71 25.91
C CYS A 121 7.07 -7.90 25.18
N GLY A 122 5.80 -7.78 24.80
CA GLY A 122 5.01 -8.91 24.32
C GLY A 122 5.06 -9.19 22.82
N LYS A 123 5.56 -8.27 21.97
CA LYS A 123 5.41 -8.38 20.50
C LYS A 123 6.03 -9.66 19.92
N THR A 124 7.27 -9.95 20.32
CA THR A 124 7.99 -11.16 19.92
C THR A 124 7.34 -12.42 20.50
N LEU A 125 6.80 -12.35 21.71
CA LEU A 125 6.10 -13.48 22.35
C LEU A 125 4.74 -13.74 21.70
N LEU A 126 4.03 -12.69 21.31
CA LEU A 126 2.73 -12.77 20.64
C LEU A 126 2.90 -13.37 19.25
N ALA A 127 3.89 -12.92 18.47
CA ALA A 127 4.20 -13.49 17.17
C ALA A 127 4.54 -14.99 17.26
N LYS A 128 5.28 -15.39 18.30
CA LYS A 128 5.58 -16.80 18.58
C LYS A 128 4.35 -17.61 19.01
N ALA A 129 3.46 -17.02 19.80
CA ALA A 129 2.20 -17.66 20.21
C ALA A 129 1.30 -17.91 19.00
N ILE A 130 1.15 -16.91 18.11
CA ILE A 130 0.39 -17.03 16.86
C ILE A 130 0.97 -18.12 15.96
N ALA A 131 2.29 -18.17 15.78
CA ALA A 131 2.92 -19.21 14.97
C ALA A 131 2.68 -20.61 15.53
N ASN A 132 2.66 -20.77 16.84
CA ASN A 132 2.37 -22.04 17.51
C ASN A 132 0.91 -22.46 17.34
N GLU A 133 -0.04 -21.56 17.59
CA GLU A 133 -1.48 -21.81 17.39
C GLU A 133 -1.79 -22.19 15.94
N CYS A 134 -1.18 -21.49 14.99
CA CYS A 134 -1.33 -21.80 13.56
C CYS A 134 -0.54 -23.03 13.09
N GLN A 135 0.22 -23.70 13.97
CA GLN A 135 1.14 -24.79 13.62
C GLN A 135 2.04 -24.42 12.42
N ALA A 136 2.47 -23.17 12.36
CA ALA A 136 3.23 -22.60 11.28
C ALA A 136 4.71 -22.47 11.66
N ASN A 137 5.58 -22.63 10.66
CA ASN A 137 7.01 -22.44 10.83
C ASN A 137 7.30 -20.97 11.18
N PHE A 138 8.12 -20.70 12.20
CA PHE A 138 8.43 -19.34 12.63
C PHE A 138 9.87 -18.95 12.23
N ILE A 139 10.00 -17.91 11.42
CA ILE A 139 11.30 -17.35 11.01
C ILE A 139 11.38 -15.92 11.55
N SER A 140 12.30 -15.65 12.48
CA SER A 140 12.53 -14.29 12.98
C SER A 140 13.81 -13.70 12.41
N VAL A 141 13.74 -12.46 11.93
CA VAL A 141 14.90 -11.70 11.46
C VAL A 141 15.02 -10.44 12.32
N LYS A 142 16.20 -10.17 12.88
CA LYS A 142 16.42 -8.99 13.71
C LYS A 142 16.90 -7.79 12.88
N GLY A 143 16.54 -6.58 13.30
CA GLY A 143 16.95 -5.32 12.68
C GLY A 143 18.47 -5.22 12.38
N PRO A 144 19.37 -5.52 13.33
CA PRO A 144 20.81 -5.51 13.07
C PRO A 144 21.25 -6.52 11.99
N GLU A 145 20.59 -7.68 11.91
CA GLU A 145 20.89 -8.69 10.88
C GLU A 145 20.45 -8.19 9.50
N LEU A 146 19.29 -7.51 9.41
CA LEU A 146 18.86 -6.82 8.18
C LEU A 146 19.87 -5.79 7.70
N LEU A 147 20.44 -4.98 8.60
CA LEU A 147 21.45 -3.97 8.22
C LEU A 147 22.71 -4.63 7.66
N THR A 148 23.18 -5.73 8.24
CA THR A 148 24.35 -6.45 7.70
C THR A 148 24.07 -7.02 6.30
N MET A 149 22.84 -7.48 6.06
CA MET A 149 22.40 -7.96 4.74
C MET A 149 22.14 -6.83 3.74
N TRP A 150 21.96 -5.59 4.18
CA TRP A 150 21.75 -4.44 3.28
C TRP A 150 23.06 -3.71 2.96
N PHE A 151 23.99 -3.64 3.91
CA PHE A 151 25.24 -2.88 3.80
C PHE A 151 26.48 -3.75 3.48
N GLY A 152 26.44 -5.07 3.72
CA GLY A 152 27.60 -5.96 3.58
C GLY A 152 27.55 -6.91 2.38
N GLU A 153 26.38 -7.49 2.07
CA GLU A 153 26.19 -8.45 0.98
C GLU A 153 24.83 -8.23 0.32
N SER A 154 24.83 -7.83 -0.95
CA SER A 154 23.75 -7.81 -1.96
C SER A 154 22.32 -8.21 -1.53
N GLU A 155 21.33 -7.48 -2.04
CA GLU A 155 19.87 -7.76 -2.08
C GLU A 155 19.46 -9.27 -2.16
N ALA A 156 20.32 -10.10 -2.76
CA ALA A 156 20.26 -11.55 -2.75
C ALA A 156 19.99 -12.19 -1.38
N ASN A 157 20.63 -11.75 -0.29
CA ASN A 157 20.42 -12.36 1.04
C ASN A 157 19.00 -12.11 1.57
N VAL A 158 18.43 -10.94 1.27
CA VAL A 158 17.03 -10.64 1.62
C VAL A 158 16.09 -11.53 0.81
N ARG A 159 16.32 -11.66 -0.51
CA ARG A 159 15.53 -12.57 -1.36
C ARG A 159 15.60 -14.02 -0.86
N GLU A 160 16.78 -14.48 -0.45
CA GLU A 160 16.96 -15.85 0.06
C GLU A 160 16.12 -16.12 1.33
N ILE A 161 16.00 -15.13 2.23
CA ILE A 161 15.13 -15.25 3.41
C ILE A 161 13.67 -15.41 3.00
N PHE A 162 13.19 -14.62 2.05
CA PHE A 162 11.83 -14.74 1.54
C PHE A 162 11.59 -16.07 0.81
N ASP A 163 12.57 -16.54 0.06
CA ASP A 163 12.50 -17.85 -0.62
C ASP A 163 12.48 -19.01 0.39
N LYS A 164 13.28 -18.90 1.46
CA LYS A 164 13.27 -19.87 2.56
C LYS A 164 11.94 -19.86 3.32
N ALA A 165 11.33 -18.69 3.52
CA ALA A 165 10.00 -18.56 4.10
C ALA A 165 8.95 -19.24 3.21
N LYS A 166 8.95 -18.97 1.90
CA LYS A 166 8.04 -19.62 0.93
C LYS A 166 8.19 -21.15 0.92
N GLN A 167 9.42 -21.66 0.93
CA GLN A 167 9.68 -23.10 0.99
C GLN A 167 9.21 -23.75 2.30
N SER A 168 9.09 -22.96 3.36
CA SER A 168 8.67 -23.40 4.69
C SER A 168 7.18 -23.14 4.97
N ALA A 169 6.35 -22.90 3.95
CA ALA A 169 4.92 -22.68 4.14
C ALA A 169 4.21 -23.92 4.75
N PRO A 170 3.27 -23.74 5.70
CA PRO A 170 2.78 -22.49 6.29
C PRO A 170 3.81 -21.87 7.25
N CYS A 171 4.11 -20.57 7.11
CA CYS A 171 5.12 -19.90 7.93
C CYS A 171 4.74 -18.48 8.34
N VAL A 172 5.27 -18.03 9.47
CA VAL A 172 5.23 -16.65 9.97
C VAL A 172 6.66 -16.09 9.91
N LEU A 173 6.86 -15.08 9.05
CA LEU A 173 8.10 -14.32 8.96
C LEU A 173 7.98 -13.06 9.83
N PHE A 174 8.76 -12.98 10.89
CA PHE A 174 8.70 -11.90 11.89
C PHE A 174 9.96 -11.04 11.84
N PHE A 175 9.79 -9.74 11.62
CA PHE A 175 10.88 -8.77 11.67
C PHE A 175 10.88 -8.07 13.03
N ASP A 176 11.89 -8.35 13.85
CA ASP A 176 12.05 -7.79 15.20
C ASP A 176 13.04 -6.61 15.19
N GLU A 177 12.90 -5.68 16.13
CA GLU A 177 13.81 -4.53 16.29
C GLU A 177 13.94 -3.65 15.02
N LEU A 178 12.88 -3.51 14.20
CA LEU A 178 12.92 -2.63 13.02
C LEU A 178 13.11 -1.14 13.36
N ASP A 179 12.81 -0.74 14.59
CA ASP A 179 13.12 0.59 15.11
C ASP A 179 14.64 0.83 15.20
N SER A 180 15.46 -0.22 15.38
CA SER A 180 16.92 -0.08 15.40
C SER A 180 17.49 0.33 14.04
N ILE A 181 16.76 0.05 12.95
CA ILE A 181 17.18 0.35 11.57
C ILE A 181 16.62 1.70 11.07
N ALA A 182 15.46 2.11 11.57
CA ALA A 182 14.75 3.31 11.11
C ALA A 182 15.50 4.62 11.40
N THR A 183 16.31 4.65 12.47
CA THR A 183 17.05 5.86 12.88
C THR A 183 18.16 6.25 11.90
N GLN A 184 18.66 5.33 11.07
CA GLN A 184 19.73 5.62 10.10
C GLN A 184 19.23 6.15 8.76
N VAL A 185 17.98 5.87 8.38
CA VAL A 185 17.37 6.42 7.14
C VAL A 185 17.06 7.92 7.28
N ALA A 186 16.78 8.38 8.51
CA ALA A 186 16.59 9.80 8.81
C ALA A 186 17.90 10.60 8.89
N ALA A 187 19.06 9.93 8.91
CA ALA A 187 20.38 10.54 9.06
C ALA A 187 21.12 10.69 7.72
N ILE A 188 20.41 10.76 6.59
CA ILE A 188 21.00 11.31 5.36
C ILE A 188 20.98 12.84 5.52
N PRO A 189 22.13 13.52 5.71
CA PRO A 189 22.16 14.97 5.68
C PRO A 189 21.67 15.42 4.30
N ARG A 190 20.67 16.30 4.26
CA ARG A 190 20.27 17.01 3.04
C ARG A 190 21.33 18.04 2.66
N ASP A 191 22.57 17.63 2.44
CA ASP A 191 23.67 18.50 2.02
C ASP A 191 24.03 18.23 0.56
N ILE A 192 23.06 18.44 -0.33
CA ILE A 192 23.31 18.67 -1.76
C ILE A 192 22.44 19.85 -2.22
N LYS A 193 22.63 21.03 -1.62
CA LYS A 193 22.16 22.32 -2.18
C LYS A 193 23.10 23.51 -1.93
N SER A 194 24.34 23.27 -1.49
CA SER A 194 25.25 24.37 -1.08
C SER A 194 26.56 24.46 -1.88
N GLN A 195 26.71 23.76 -3.00
CA GLN A 195 27.96 23.75 -3.79
C GLN A 195 27.81 24.24 -5.25
N GLU A 196 26.64 24.75 -5.65
CA GLU A 196 26.43 25.33 -7.00
C GLU A 196 26.26 26.86 -7.02
N LYS A 197 26.60 27.57 -5.92
CA LYS A 197 26.42 29.03 -5.83
C LYS A 197 27.70 29.86 -5.63
N GLU A 198 28.88 29.28 -5.89
CA GLU A 198 30.17 29.99 -5.79
C GLU A 198 30.99 29.99 -7.10
N ILE A 199 30.41 29.61 -8.24
CA ILE A 199 31.08 29.67 -9.57
C ILE A 199 30.43 30.73 -10.48
N GLY A 200 29.54 31.58 -9.95
CA GLY A 200 28.74 32.53 -10.73
C GLY A 200 29.05 34.02 -10.52
N GLU A 201 30.04 34.39 -9.70
CA GLU A 201 30.23 35.79 -9.27
C GLU A 201 31.61 36.41 -9.55
N GLU A 202 32.44 35.78 -10.41
CA GLU A 202 33.72 36.38 -10.86
C GLU A 202 33.77 36.82 -12.34
N ASP A 203 32.74 36.56 -13.17
CA ASP A 203 32.73 36.92 -14.60
C ASP A 203 31.90 38.19 -14.95
N ASN A 204 31.68 39.10 -14.00
CA ASN A 204 31.06 40.41 -14.29
C ASN A 204 31.80 41.61 -13.68
N LYS A 205 33.13 41.60 -13.83
CA LYS A 205 34.01 42.77 -13.68
C LYS A 205 35.04 42.81 -14.81
N LEU A 206 34.60 42.79 -16.07
CA LEU A 206 35.40 43.29 -17.18
C LEU A 206 34.52 43.63 -18.39
N CYS A 207 33.73 44.72 -18.28
CA CYS A 207 33.37 45.67 -19.34
C CYS A 207 32.48 46.77 -18.78
#